data_AF-A0A5K1JSL8-F1
#
_entry.id   AF-A0A5K1JSL8-F1
#
_cell.length_a   1.000
_cell.length_b   1.000
_cell.length_c   1.000
_cell.angle_alpha   90.00
_cell.angle_beta   90.00
_cell.angle_gamma   90.00
#
_symmetry.space_group_name_H-M   'P 1'
#
loop_
_entity.id
_entity.type
_entity.pdbx_description
1 polymer ?
#
loop_
_entity_poly.entity_id
_entity_poly.type
_entity_poly.pdbx_seq_one_letter_code
_entity_poly.pdbx_strand_id
1 'polypeptide(L)'
;PRKQGGLGPDLKLPLIADKSMSIARDYNVLIEEEGVALRGLFLIDPKGTLRQITVNDLPVGRSVDETIRLVKAFQFTDEHGEVCPANWNEGDKTMKADPKGSLEYFESVDGQQAASNGNVSRKRPRHD
;
A
#
# COMPACT_ATOMS: atom_id res chain seq x y z
N PRO A 1 -30.02 -11.15 4.89
CA PRO A 1 -29.16 -10.18 4.14
C PRO A 1 -27.66 -10.47 4.31
N ARG A 2 -26.94 -9.99 5.34
CA ARG A 2 -25.50 -10.32 5.53
C ARG A 2 -25.23 -11.70 6.11
N LYS A 3 -26.00 -12.08 7.14
CA LYS A 3 -25.95 -13.43 7.76
C LYS A 3 -26.33 -14.58 6.80
N GLN A 4 -26.77 -14.25 5.58
CA GLN A 4 -27.14 -15.19 4.52
C GLN A 4 -26.23 -15.03 3.28
N GLY A 5 -25.10 -14.31 3.38
CA GLY A 5 -24.14 -14.14 2.30
C GLY A 5 -24.36 -12.95 1.35
N GLY A 6 -25.38 -12.12 1.58
CA GLY A 6 -25.60 -10.87 0.83
C GLY A 6 -24.87 -9.65 1.42
N LEU A 7 -24.88 -8.52 0.71
CA LEU A 7 -24.16 -7.30 1.13
C LEU A 7 -24.88 -6.49 2.22
N GLY A 8 -26.18 -6.76 2.45
CA GLY A 8 -27.02 -6.00 3.38
C GLY A 8 -27.53 -4.67 2.81
N PRO A 9 -28.46 -4.01 3.52
CA PRO A 9 -29.11 -2.79 3.03
C PRO A 9 -28.22 -1.54 3.11
N ASP A 10 -27.16 -1.55 3.92
CA ASP A 10 -26.37 -0.35 4.26
C ASP A 10 -25.15 -0.11 3.37
N LEU A 11 -25.06 -0.75 2.20
CA LEU A 11 -23.93 -0.55 1.30
C LEU A 11 -23.91 0.90 0.79
N LYS A 12 -22.84 1.63 1.12
CA LYS A 12 -22.67 3.04 0.71
C LYS A 12 -21.78 3.23 -0.52
N LEU A 13 -21.06 2.18 -0.91
CA LEU A 13 -20.17 2.21 -2.06
C LEU A 13 -20.93 1.83 -3.34
N PRO A 14 -20.65 2.51 -4.47
CA PRO A 14 -21.22 2.12 -5.76
C PRO A 14 -20.71 0.73 -6.17
N LEU A 15 -21.61 -0.07 -6.77
CA LEU A 15 -21.26 -1.33 -7.42
C LEU A 15 -21.36 -1.15 -8.93
N ILE A 16 -20.22 -1.25 -9.61
CA ILE A 16 -20.11 -1.10 -11.05
C ILE A 16 -20.21 -2.49 -11.70
N ALA A 17 -20.98 -2.59 -12.78
CA ALA A 17 -21.09 -3.81 -13.59
C ALA A 17 -20.26 -3.67 -14.87
N ASP A 18 -19.18 -4.45 -15.00
CA ASP A 18 -18.33 -4.50 -16.19
C ASP A 18 -18.74 -5.64 -17.12
N LYS A 19 -19.89 -5.51 -17.79
CA LYS A 19 -20.47 -6.59 -18.62
C LYS A 19 -19.63 -6.91 -19.87
N SER A 20 -18.92 -5.93 -20.42
CA SER A 20 -18.02 -6.10 -21.57
C SER A 20 -16.65 -6.67 -21.17
N MET A 21 -16.36 -6.77 -19.87
CA MET A 21 -15.04 -7.11 -19.33
C MET A 21 -13.93 -6.15 -19.79
N SER A 22 -14.29 -4.98 -20.31
CA SER A 22 -13.33 -4.03 -20.87
C SER A 22 -12.55 -3.36 -19.74
N ILE A 23 -13.21 -3.04 -18.62
CA ILE A 23 -12.54 -2.41 -17.47
C ILE A 23 -11.53 -3.39 -16.87
N ALA A 24 -11.93 -4.64 -16.62
CA ALA A 24 -11.04 -5.66 -16.08
C ALA A 24 -9.82 -5.93 -16.99
N ARG A 25 -10.02 -5.89 -18.32
CA ARG A 25 -8.95 -6.04 -19.31
C ARG A 25 -8.02 -4.82 -19.34
N ASP A 26 -8.56 -3.61 -19.36
CA ASP A 26 -7.78 -2.37 -19.38
C ASP A 26 -6.89 -2.23 -18.13
N TYR A 27 -7.37 -2.75 -16.98
CA TYR A 27 -6.62 -2.79 -15.73
C TYR A 27 -5.75 -4.05 -15.57
N ASN A 28 -5.66 -4.91 -16.60
CA ASN A 28 -4.88 -6.16 -16.61
C ASN A 28 -5.16 -7.09 -15.42
N VAL A 29 -6.43 -7.20 -15.02
CA VAL A 29 -6.86 -8.10 -13.94
C VAL A 29 -7.81 -9.19 -14.42
N LEU A 30 -8.21 -9.19 -15.68
CA LEU A 30 -9.07 -10.22 -16.25
C LEU A 30 -8.32 -11.56 -16.45
N ILE A 31 -8.89 -12.64 -15.95
CA ILE A 31 -8.55 -14.01 -16.35
C ILE A 31 -9.44 -14.34 -17.55
N GLU A 32 -8.88 -14.24 -18.76
CA GLU A 32 -9.64 -14.36 -20.02
C GLU A 32 -10.41 -15.69 -20.11
N GLU A 33 -9.77 -16.80 -19.74
CA GLU A 33 -10.35 -18.15 -19.84
C GLU A 33 -11.52 -18.38 -18.86
N GLU A 34 -11.51 -17.67 -17.73
CA GLU A 34 -12.52 -17.82 -16.68
C GLU A 34 -13.59 -16.72 -16.71
N GLY A 35 -13.35 -15.62 -17.44
CA GLY A 35 -14.25 -14.47 -17.51
C GLY A 35 -14.42 -13.75 -16.16
N VAL A 36 -13.42 -13.85 -15.27
CA VAL A 36 -13.43 -13.23 -13.93
C VAL A 36 -12.20 -12.38 -13.71
N ALA A 37 -12.33 -11.33 -12.92
CA ALA A 37 -11.18 -10.52 -12.52
C ALA A 37 -10.50 -11.09 -11.27
N LEU A 38 -9.16 -11.07 -11.25
CA LEU A 38 -8.35 -11.15 -10.04
C LEU A 38 -8.76 -10.07 -9.04
N ARG A 39 -8.31 -10.20 -7.79
CA ARG A 39 -8.65 -9.26 -6.72
C ARG A 39 -7.76 -8.01 -6.79
N GLY A 40 -7.92 -7.23 -7.86
CA GLY A 40 -7.22 -5.97 -8.09
C GLY A 40 -7.77 -4.80 -7.28
N LEU A 41 -6.90 -4.05 -6.61
CA LEU A 41 -7.17 -2.75 -5.97
C LEU A 41 -6.21 -1.71 -6.57
N PHE A 42 -6.74 -0.55 -6.89
CA PHE A 42 -6.01 0.54 -7.53
C PHE A 42 -6.25 1.84 -6.74
N LEU A 43 -5.17 2.52 -6.37
CA LEU A 43 -5.24 3.86 -5.77
C LEU A 43 -4.93 4.89 -6.85
N ILE A 44 -5.90 5.75 -7.15
CA ILE A 44 -5.80 6.81 -8.15
C ILE A 44 -5.97 8.14 -7.43
N ASP A 45 -5.05 9.07 -7.67
CA ASP A 45 -5.05 10.38 -7.02
C ASP A 45 -6.05 11.37 -7.68
N PRO A 46 -6.29 12.56 -7.08
CA PRO A 46 -7.21 13.55 -7.65
C PRO A 46 -6.81 14.10 -9.04
N LYS A 47 -5.56 13.88 -9.48
CA LYS A 47 -5.08 14.26 -10.82
C LYS A 47 -5.31 13.14 -11.84
N GLY A 48 -5.90 12.01 -11.42
CA GLY A 48 -6.10 10.83 -12.26
C GLY A 48 -4.85 9.97 -12.42
N THR A 49 -3.82 10.16 -11.60
CA THR A 49 -2.58 9.37 -11.68
C THR A 49 -2.71 8.11 -10.83
N LEU A 50 -2.40 6.96 -11.42
CA LEU A 50 -2.33 5.69 -10.70
C LEU A 50 -1.10 5.68 -9.78
N ARG A 51 -1.31 5.53 -8.47
CA ARG A 51 -0.27 5.61 -7.43
C ARG A 51 0.13 4.24 -6.89
N GLN A 52 -0.81 3.30 -6.84
CA GLN A 52 -0.57 1.98 -6.24
C GLN A 52 -1.50 0.92 -6.83
N ILE A 53 -0.97 -0.30 -6.95
CA ILE A 53 -1.67 -1.48 -7.43
C ILE A 53 -1.42 -2.64 -6.45
N THR A 54 -2.49 -3.27 -5.96
CA THR A 54 -2.43 -4.56 -5.26
C THR A 54 -3.25 -5.58 -6.05
N VAL A 55 -2.64 -6.69 -6.44
CA VAL A 55 -3.33 -7.82 -7.09
C VAL A 55 -3.13 -9.07 -6.25
N ASN A 56 -4.24 -9.62 -5.76
CA ASN A 56 -4.24 -10.91 -5.07
C ASN A 56 -4.91 -11.96 -5.94
N ASP A 57 -4.46 -13.21 -5.78
CA ASP A 57 -5.14 -14.38 -6.31
C ASP A 57 -6.53 -14.57 -5.66
N LEU A 58 -7.40 -15.34 -6.30
CA LEU A 58 -8.79 -15.58 -5.92
C LEU A 58 -9.00 -16.08 -4.47
N PRO A 59 -8.15 -16.94 -3.86
CA PRO A 59 -8.43 -17.45 -2.52
C PRO A 59 -8.08 -16.47 -1.39
N VAL A 60 -7.36 -15.37 -1.65
CA VAL A 60 -6.81 -14.50 -0.58
C VAL A 60 -7.41 -13.10 -0.60
N GLY A 61 -7.98 -12.70 0.54
CA GLY A 61 -8.54 -11.35 0.73
C GLY A 61 -7.47 -10.25 0.77
N ARG A 62 -7.91 -8.99 0.64
CA ARG A 62 -7.08 -7.79 0.79
C ARG A 62 -7.22 -7.19 2.19
N SER A 63 -6.31 -6.29 2.56
CA SER A 63 -6.37 -5.54 3.82
C SER A 63 -6.89 -4.12 3.61
N VAL A 64 -7.93 -3.75 4.36
CA VAL A 64 -8.46 -2.37 4.40
C VAL A 64 -7.49 -1.45 5.11
N ASP A 65 -6.87 -1.90 6.19
CA ASP A 65 -5.94 -1.09 6.99
C ASP A 65 -4.71 -0.68 6.16
N GLU A 66 -4.17 -1.60 5.35
CA GLU A 66 -3.06 -1.29 4.45
C GLU A 66 -3.47 -0.30 3.36
N THR A 67 -4.71 -0.44 2.85
CA THR A 67 -5.25 0.51 1.86
C THR A 67 -5.34 1.92 2.47
N ILE A 68 -5.84 2.04 3.70
CA ILE A 68 -5.94 3.33 4.41
C ILE A 68 -4.54 3.90 4.68
N ARG A 69 -3.58 3.07 5.12
CA ARG A 69 -2.19 3.49 5.37
C ARG A 69 -1.56 4.07 4.11
N LEU A 70 -1.71 3.40 2.97
CA LEU A 70 -1.18 3.85 1.69
C LEU A 70 -1.83 5.15 1.21
N VAL A 71 -3.16 5.30 1.35
CA VAL A 71 -3.86 6.56 1.02
C VAL A 71 -3.29 7.72 1.85
N LYS A 72 -3.13 7.54 3.16
CA LYS A 72 -2.55 8.56 4.04
C LYS A 72 -1.10 8.88 3.69
N ALA A 73 -0.30 7.87 3.34
CA ALA A 73 1.08 8.05 2.94
C ALA A 73 1.17 8.91 1.68
N PHE A 74 0.39 8.61 0.63
CA PHE A 74 0.40 9.42 -0.58
C PHE A 74 -0.08 10.86 -0.34
N GLN A 75 -1.13 11.05 0.47
CA GLN A 75 -1.59 12.38 0.85
C GLN A 75 -0.49 13.17 1.57
N PHE A 76 0.21 12.55 2.52
CA PHE A 76 1.31 13.16 3.23
C PHE A 76 2.45 13.57 2.28
N THR A 77 2.89 12.66 1.39
CA THR A 77 3.96 12.98 0.44
C THR A 77 3.57 14.08 -0.54
N ASP A 78 2.29 14.14 -0.95
CA ASP A 78 1.78 15.15 -1.86
C ASP A 78 1.70 16.54 -1.19
N GLU A 79 1.42 16.60 0.11
CA GLU A 79 1.34 17.84 0.89
C GLU A 79 2.72 18.37 1.32
N HIS A 80 3.61 17.50 1.79
CA HIS A 80 4.86 17.90 2.43
C HIS A 80 6.11 17.76 1.55
N GLY A 81 6.06 16.97 0.47
CA GLY A 81 7.22 16.72 -0.41
C GLY A 81 8.31 15.83 0.22
N GLU A 82 8.09 15.30 1.41
CA GLU A 82 8.93 14.27 2.03
C GLU A 82 8.46 12.87 1.63
N VAL A 83 9.27 11.85 1.88
CA VAL A 83 8.93 10.45 1.60
C VAL A 83 8.65 9.66 2.86
N CYS A 84 7.69 8.74 2.76
CA CYS A 84 7.29 7.81 3.81
C CYS A 84 8.18 6.54 3.76
N PRO A 85 8.92 6.22 4.84
CA PRO A 85 9.72 4.99 4.92
C PRO A 85 8.87 3.71 4.94
N ALA A 86 9.54 2.55 4.93
CA ALA A 86 8.88 1.26 5.07
C ALA A 86 8.06 1.18 6.37
N ASN A 87 6.84 0.61 6.27
CA ASN A 87 5.89 0.48 7.37
C ASN A 87 5.43 1.80 8.00
N TRP A 88 5.65 2.95 7.36
CA TRP A 88 5.22 4.25 7.86
C TRP A 88 3.71 4.29 8.11
N ASN A 89 3.34 4.85 9.27
CA ASN A 89 2.00 5.25 9.67
C ASN A 89 1.98 6.75 10.00
N GLU A 90 0.76 7.29 10.09
CA GLU A 90 0.55 8.69 10.45
C GLU A 90 1.21 9.03 11.79
N GLY A 91 2.09 10.04 11.79
CA GLY A 91 2.89 10.45 12.95
C GLY A 91 4.29 9.82 13.02
N ASP A 92 4.59 8.80 12.21
CA ASP A 92 5.94 8.26 12.11
C ASP A 92 6.90 9.23 11.42
N LYS A 93 8.19 9.08 11.73
CA LYS A 93 9.24 9.89 11.10
C LYS A 93 9.29 9.67 9.59
N THR A 94 9.58 10.76 8.89
CA THR A 94 9.68 10.83 7.44
C THR A 94 11.09 11.20 7.03
N MET A 95 11.37 11.10 5.72
CA MET A 95 12.70 11.33 5.18
C MET A 95 12.64 12.33 4.04
N LYS A 96 13.58 13.29 4.02
CA LYS A 96 13.75 14.21 2.88
C LYS A 96 14.32 13.44 1.69
N ALA A 97 13.77 13.69 0.51
CA ALA A 97 14.17 13.02 -0.74
C ALA A 97 15.48 13.57 -1.34
N ASP A 98 16.48 13.85 -0.52
CA ASP A 98 17.78 14.32 -0.95
C ASP A 98 18.94 13.66 -0.16
N PRO A 99 20.12 13.46 -0.77
CA PRO A 99 21.23 12.74 -0.13
C PRO A 99 21.75 13.37 1.17
N LYS A 100 21.59 14.68 1.38
CA LYS A 100 22.07 15.36 2.60
C LYS A 100 20.98 15.40 3.67
N GLY A 101 19.76 15.74 3.31
CA GLY A 101 18.61 15.81 4.22
C GLY A 101 18.16 14.44 4.71
N SER A 102 18.35 13.38 3.93
CA SER A 102 18.05 12.01 4.38
C SER A 102 18.93 11.54 5.55
N LEU A 103 20.12 12.12 5.75
CA LEU A 103 21.01 11.77 6.86
C LEU A 103 20.34 12.04 8.22
N GLU A 104 19.54 13.10 8.33
CA GLU A 104 18.77 13.43 9.54
C GLU A 104 17.84 12.27 9.94
N TYR A 105 17.17 11.65 8.97
CA TYR A 105 16.33 10.48 9.21
C TYR A 105 17.16 9.29 9.70
N PHE A 106 18.24 8.94 8.99
CA PHE A 106 19.09 7.78 9.31
C PHE A 106 19.74 7.88 10.69
N GLU A 107 20.27 9.05 11.06
CA GLU A 107 20.80 9.30 12.41
C GLU A 107 19.73 9.08 13.49
N SER A 108 18.49 9.51 13.21
CA SER A 108 17.40 9.43 14.17
C SER A 108 16.85 8.01 14.37
N VAL A 109 16.97 7.12 13.37
CA VAL A 109 16.50 5.72 13.45
C VAL A 109 17.58 4.77 13.94
N ASP A 110 18.86 5.03 13.63
CA ASP A 110 19.98 4.28 14.19
C ASP A 110 20.06 4.45 15.71
N GLY A 111 19.80 5.65 16.22
CA GLY A 111 19.70 5.91 17.66
C GLY A 111 18.56 5.15 18.35
N GLN A 112 17.47 4.86 17.65
CA GLN A 112 16.34 4.09 18.18
C GLN A 112 16.59 2.57 18.11
N GLN A 113 17.26 2.07 17.07
CA GLN A 113 17.66 0.66 16.99
C GLN A 113 18.71 0.28 18.04
N ALA A 114 19.62 1.19 18.40
CA ALA A 114 20.59 0.95 19.48
C ALA A 114 19.92 0.87 20.87
N ALA A 115 18.83 1.61 21.08
CA ALA A 115 18.07 1.58 22.35
C ALA A 115 17.15 0.36 22.47
N SER A 116 16.66 -0.19 21.36
CA SER A 116 15.83 -1.41 21.35
C SER A 116 16.67 -2.70 21.29
N ASN A 117 17.84 -2.67 20.65
CA ASN A 117 18.74 -3.82 20.56
C ASN A 117 19.83 -3.74 21.63
N GLY A 118 19.42 -3.94 22.88
CA GLY A 118 20.34 -4.42 23.89
C GLY A 118 20.96 -5.75 23.44
N ASN A 119 22.15 -5.67 22.86
CA ASN A 119 23.16 -6.72 22.77
C ASN A 119 22.98 -7.80 21.66
N VAL A 120 23.25 -7.50 20.38
CA VAL A 120 23.79 -8.51 19.44
C VAL A 120 24.78 -7.87 18.46
N SER A 121 26.06 -7.89 18.79
CA SER A 121 27.14 -7.72 17.81
C SER A 121 27.28 -9.02 17.01
N ARG A 122 26.84 -9.03 15.74
CA ARG A 122 27.26 -10.04 14.76
C ARG A 122 27.65 -9.36 13.45
N LYS A 123 28.95 -9.11 13.30
CA LYS A 123 29.59 -8.88 12.00
C LYS A 123 29.21 -10.05 11.08
N ARG A 124 28.48 -9.79 9.99
CA ARG A 124 28.31 -10.77 8.91
C ARG A 124 29.59 -10.76 8.06
N PRO A 125 30.28 -11.90 7.85
CA PRO A 125 31.31 -11.96 6.84
C PRO A 125 30.66 -11.90 5.46
N ARG A 126 31.25 -11.12 4.55
CA ARG A 126 30.94 -11.24 3.12
C ARG A 126 31.55 -12.57 2.67
N HIS A 127 30.75 -13.42 2.04
CA HIS A 127 31.28 -14.50 1.22
C HIS A 127 31.15 -14.08 -0.24
N ASP A 128 32.24 -14.33 -0.96
CA ASP A 128 32.49 -14.01 -2.35
C ASP A 128 31.58 -14.80 -3.31
#